data_AF-A0A5S5AYZ3-F1
#
_entry.id   AF-A0A5S5AYZ3-F1
#
_cell.length_a   1.000
_cell.length_b   1.000
_cell.length_c   1.000
_cell.angle_alpha   90.00
_cell.angle_beta   90.00
_cell.angle_gamma   90.00
#
_symmetry.space_group_name_H-M   'P 1'
#
loop_
_entity.id
_entity.type
_entity.pdbx_description
1 polymer ?
#
loop_
_entity_poly.entity_id
_entity_poly.type
_entity_poly.pdbx_seq_one_letter_code
_entity_poly.pdbx_strand_id
1 'polypeptide(L)'
;MIIRSIGGELTNVVAASKKQEDNSFKDILVKAFETVNGYQKDYDNVLKKLIAGEDMSVHEVMIAAEKAKLSLEFAVQIRNKAIEAYQEIMRMQI
;
A
#
# COMPACT_ATOMS: atom_id res chain seq x y z
N MET A 1 -40.62 -49.44 6.45
CA MET A 1 -41.01 -48.71 5.24
C MET A 1 -40.69 -47.23 5.46
N ILE A 2 -39.69 -46.74 4.70
CA ILE A 2 -39.46 -45.35 4.24
C ILE A 2 -39.04 -44.29 5.29
N ILE A 3 -37.71 -44.23 5.47
CA ILE A 3 -36.83 -43.06 5.37
C ILE A 3 -37.56 -41.72 5.16
N ARG A 4 -37.44 -40.80 6.12
CA ARG A 4 -37.84 -39.40 5.94
C ARG A 4 -36.80 -38.46 6.53
N SER A 5 -36.13 -37.74 5.63
CA SER A 5 -35.51 -36.43 5.84
C SER A 5 -34.15 -36.36 6.54
N ILE A 6 -33.14 -37.02 5.96
CA ILE A 6 -31.75 -36.53 6.01
C ILE A 6 -31.66 -35.41 4.96
N GLY A 7 -31.93 -34.17 5.38
CA GLY A 7 -31.92 -32.99 4.51
C GLY A 7 -31.54 -31.70 5.24
N GLY A 8 -31.01 -31.80 6.45
CA GLY A 8 -30.72 -30.64 7.33
C GLY A 8 -29.24 -30.25 7.47
N GLU A 9 -28.30 -31.03 6.92
CA GLU A 9 -26.86 -30.82 7.20
C GLU A 9 -26.03 -30.30 6.02
N LEU A 10 -26.61 -30.08 4.83
CA LEU A 10 -25.87 -29.59 3.66
C LEU A 10 -26.03 -28.08 3.39
N THR A 11 -26.86 -27.37 4.14
CA THR A 11 -27.16 -25.95 3.89
C THR A 11 -26.36 -24.96 4.74
N ASN A 12 -25.58 -25.42 5.73
CA ASN A 12 -24.87 -24.51 6.66
C ASN A 12 -23.36 -24.37 6.41
N VAL A 13 -22.81 -25.01 5.36
CA VAL A 13 -21.37 -24.86 5.01
C VAL A 13 -21.14 -23.74 3.99
N VAL A 14 -22.19 -23.26 3.32
CA VAL A 14 -22.09 -22.18 2.31
C VAL A 14 -22.29 -20.78 2.92
N ALA A 15 -22.80 -20.69 4.16
CA ALA A 15 -23.02 -19.42 4.86
C ALA A 15 -21.81 -18.95 5.71
N ALA A 16 -20.71 -19.70 5.72
CA ALA A 16 -19.49 -19.37 6.46
C ALA A 16 -18.35 -18.83 5.57
N SER A 17 -18.65 -18.33 4.36
CA SER A 17 -17.63 -17.84 3.41
C SER A 17 -17.86 -16.41 2.90
N LYS A 18 -18.59 -15.56 3.63
CA LYS A 18 -18.76 -14.14 3.27
C LYS A 18 -18.66 -13.17 4.45
N LYS A 19 -17.73 -13.44 5.35
CA LYS A 19 -17.34 -12.49 6.40
C LYS A 19 -15.85 -12.53 6.69
N GLN A 20 -15.05 -12.76 5.65
CA GLN A 20 -13.69 -12.26 5.65
C GLN A 20 -13.81 -10.83 5.18
N GLU A 21 -14.00 -9.96 6.17
CA GLU A 21 -14.18 -8.52 6.02
C GLU A 21 -13.18 -7.99 5.01
N ASP A 22 -13.74 -7.30 4.03
CA ASP A 22 -13.05 -6.36 3.18
C ASP A 22 -12.26 -5.39 4.08
N ASN A 23 -11.02 -5.74 4.45
CA ASN A 23 -9.98 -4.76 4.71
C ASN A 23 -9.74 -4.08 3.36
N SER A 24 -10.68 -3.19 3.05
CA SER A 24 -10.97 -2.73 1.72
C SER A 24 -9.77 -1.92 1.25
N PHE A 25 -9.44 -2.03 -0.03
CA PHE A 25 -8.47 -1.16 -0.70
C PHE A 25 -8.67 0.32 -0.33
N LYS A 26 -9.92 0.73 -0.06
CA LYS A 26 -10.29 2.04 0.45
C LYS A 26 -9.64 2.39 1.80
N ASP A 27 -9.57 1.46 2.75
CA ASP A 27 -8.96 1.69 4.06
C ASP A 27 -7.44 1.82 3.97
N ILE A 28 -6.81 1.06 3.06
CA ILE A 28 -5.39 1.20 2.74
C ILE A 28 -5.12 2.56 2.10
N LEU A 29 -5.99 3.00 1.18
CA LEU A 29 -5.88 4.30 0.51
C LEU A 29 -6.05 5.47 1.49
N VAL A 30 -7.02 5.38 2.42
CA VAL A 30 -7.24 6.39 3.45
C VAL A 30 -6.04 6.48 4.38
N LYS A 31 -5.52 5.34 4.86
CA LYS A 31 -4.30 5.31 5.68
C LYS A 31 -3.08 5.87 4.96
N ALA A 32 -2.94 5.59 3.65
CA ALA A 32 -1.86 6.16 2.85
C ALA A 32 -1.98 7.70 2.75
N PHE A 33 -3.19 8.23 2.57
CA PHE A 33 -3.43 9.67 2.55
C PHE A 33 -3.12 10.34 3.89
N GLU A 34 -3.55 9.74 5.01
CA GLU A 34 -3.24 10.22 6.36
C GLU A 34 -1.73 10.20 6.63
N THR A 35 -1.04 9.16 6.17
CA THR A 35 0.41 9.01 6.30
C THR A 35 1.15 10.08 5.50
N VAL A 36 0.73 10.36 4.26
CA VAL A 36 1.31 11.44 3.43
C VAL A 36 1.10 12.81 4.06
N ASN A 37 -0.08 13.07 4.63
CA ASN A 37 -0.35 14.31 5.36
C ASN A 37 0.53 14.45 6.61
N GLY A 38 0.80 13.35 7.31
CA GLY A 38 1.77 13.31 8.41
C GLY A 38 3.19 13.68 7.97
N TYR A 39 3.67 13.08 6.88
CA TYR A 39 4.99 13.40 6.32
C TYR A 39 5.11 14.85 5.85
N GLN A 40 4.03 15.44 5.33
CA GLN A 40 4.03 16.83 4.89
C GLN A 40 4.18 17.81 6.07
N LYS A 41 3.53 17.53 7.20
CA LYS A 41 3.72 18.30 8.45
C LYS A 41 5.12 18.16 9.04
N ASP A 42 5.68 16.95 9.02
CA ASP A 42 7.04 16.72 9.49
C ASP A 42 8.07 17.42 8.59
N TYR A 43 7.85 17.41 7.27
CA TYR A 43 8.65 18.18 6.33
C TYR A 43 8.63 19.67 6.64
N ASP A 44 7.46 20.26 6.89
CA ASP A 44 7.36 21.69 7.26
C ASP A 44 8.13 22.01 8.56
N ASN A 45 8.12 21.09 9.53
CA ASN A 45 8.88 21.24 10.77
C ASN A 45 10.39 21.13 10.56
N VAL A 46 10.84 20.17 9.75
CA VAL A 46 12.25 19.97 9.42
C VAL A 46 12.77 21.10 8.53
N LEU A 47 11.96 21.58 7.58
CA LEU A 47 12.28 22.73 6.73
C LEU A 47 12.46 24.01 7.55
N LYS A 48 11.61 24.22 8.56
CA LYS A 48 11.79 25.34 9.51
C LYS A 48 13.10 25.23 10.31
N LYS A 49 13.50 24.02 10.70
CA LYS A 49 14.79 23.77 11.39
C LYS A 49 16.00 23.94 10.45
N LEU A 50 15.84 23.57 9.18
CA LEU A 50 16.87 23.76 8.15
C LEU A 50 17.08 25.24 7.82
N ILE A 51 15.99 26.02 7.67
CA ILE A 51 16.05 27.48 7.48
C ILE A 51 16.63 28.17 8.71
N ALA A 52 16.48 27.57 9.91
CA ALA A 52 17.10 28.05 11.14
C ALA A 52 18.63 27.82 11.22
N GLY A 53 19.23 27.19 10.20
CA GLY A 53 20.69 27.16 10.02
C GLY A 53 21.43 26.11 10.86
N GLU A 54 20.81 24.95 11.11
CA GLU A 54 21.53 23.82 11.70
C GLU A 54 22.55 23.23 10.73
N ASP A 55 23.76 23.03 11.25
CA ASP A 55 25.04 22.82 10.56
C ASP A 55 25.08 21.49 9.77
N MET A 56 24.56 21.50 8.54
CA MET A 56 24.65 20.34 7.65
C MET A 56 25.97 20.37 6.88
N SER A 57 26.85 19.43 7.22
CA SER A 57 28.07 19.12 6.49
C SER A 57 27.77 18.83 5.01
N VAL A 58 28.46 19.52 4.09
CA VAL A 58 28.34 19.35 2.62
C VAL A 58 28.40 17.88 2.18
N HIS A 59 29.07 17.02 2.94
CA HIS A 59 29.16 15.58 2.69
C HIS A 59 27.81 14.85 2.85
N GLU A 60 26.97 15.26 3.80
CA GLU A 60 25.65 14.67 4.04
C GLU A 60 24.68 15.01 2.91
N VAL A 61 24.78 16.23 2.34
CA VAL A 61 24.00 16.64 1.16
C VAL A 61 24.32 15.76 -0.04
N MET A 62 25.60 15.44 -0.27
CA MET A 62 26.01 14.56 -1.37
C MET A 62 25.51 13.12 -1.18
N ILE A 63 25.57 12.59 0.05
CA ILE A 63 25.01 11.26 0.36
C ILE A 63 23.49 11.24 0.19
N ALA A 64 22.80 12.29 0.64
CA ALA A 64 21.36 12.42 0.48
C ALA A 64 20.96 12.48 -1.00
N ALA A 65 21.71 13.22 -1.83
CA ALA A 65 21.49 13.30 -3.27
C ALA A 65 21.66 11.93 -3.95
N GLU A 66 22.70 11.17 -3.61
CA GLU A 66 22.93 9.84 -4.18
C GLU A 66 21.84 8.85 -3.76
N LYS A 67 21.43 8.87 -2.49
CA LYS A 67 20.30 8.07 -2.00
C LYS A 67 18.99 8.42 -2.70
N ALA A 68 18.73 9.71 -2.93
CA ALA A 68 17.53 10.17 -3.62
C ALA A 68 17.50 9.68 -5.08
N LYS A 69 18.64 9.77 -5.78
CA LYS A 69 18.79 9.25 -7.14
C LYS A 69 18.49 7.75 -7.22
N LEU A 70 19.14 6.95 -6.38
CA LEU A 70 18.94 5.50 -6.35
C LEU A 70 17.48 5.13 -6.01
N SER A 71 16.88 5.86 -5.07
CA SER A 71 15.48 5.64 -4.66
C SER A 71 14.50 5.98 -5.78
N LEU A 72 14.78 7.04 -6.56
CA LEU A 72 13.97 7.39 -7.72
C LEU A 72 14.07 6.34 -8.82
N GLU A 73 15.27 5.86 -9.12
CA GLU A 73 15.49 4.78 -10.08
C GLU A 73 14.73 3.51 -9.67
N PHE A 74 14.80 3.15 -8.40
CA PHE A 74 14.06 2.02 -7.84
C PHE A 74 12.54 2.21 -7.91
N ALA A 75 12.04 3.42 -7.60
CA ALA A 75 10.62 3.73 -7.71
C ALA A 75 10.10 3.61 -9.15
N VAL A 76 10.91 4.02 -10.14
CA VAL A 76 10.57 3.83 -11.57
C VAL A 76 10.48 2.33 -11.91
N GLN A 77 11.39 1.50 -11.40
CA GLN A 77 11.33 0.05 -11.62
C GLN A 77 10.09 -0.58 -10.98
N ILE A 78 9.73 -0.18 -9.75
CA ILE A 78 8.50 -0.61 -9.10
C ILE A 78 7.27 -0.17 -9.90
N ARG A 79 7.21 1.09 -10.35
CA ARG A 79 6.12 1.59 -11.18
C ARG A 79 5.95 0.73 -12.43
N ASN A 80 7.03 0.44 -13.13
CA ASN A 80 6.99 -0.38 -14.34
C ASN A 80 6.47 -1.79 -14.03
N LYS A 81 6.95 -2.44 -12.95
CA LYS A 81 6.46 -3.76 -12.53
C LYS A 81 5.01 -3.76 -12.09
N ALA A 82 4.54 -2.69 -11.44
CA ALA A 82 3.14 -2.55 -11.06
C ALA A 82 2.22 -2.40 -12.30
N ILE A 83 2.67 -1.65 -13.32
CA ILE A 83 1.95 -1.53 -14.59
C ILE A 83 1.90 -2.89 -15.31
N GLU A 84 3.02 -3.62 -15.37
CA GLU A 84 3.09 -4.96 -15.96
C GLU A 84 2.16 -5.93 -15.23
N ALA A 85 2.17 -5.94 -13.89
CA ALA A 85 1.30 -6.79 -13.09
C ALA A 85 -0.19 -6.47 -13.30
N TYR A 86 -0.53 -5.19 -13.41
CA TYR A 86 -1.90 -4.78 -13.75
C TYR A 86 -2.33 -5.25 -15.14
N GLN A 87 -1.45 -5.11 -16.15
CA GLN A 87 -1.71 -5.60 -17.50
C GLN A 87 -1.87 -7.12 -17.53
N GLU A 88 -1.09 -7.86 -16.76
CA GLU A 88 -1.17 -9.32 -16.69
C GLU A 88 -2.49 -9.79 -16.07
N ILE A 89 -2.94 -9.15 -14.98
CA ILE A 89 -4.25 -9.44 -14.38
C ILE A 89 -5.38 -9.18 -15.37
N MET A 90 -5.30 -8.10 -16.15
CA MET A 90 -6.28 -7.79 -17.19
C MET A 90 -6.30 -8.82 -18.33
N ARG A 91 -5.13 -9.36 -18.70
CA ARG A 91 -5.03 -10.44 -19.69
C ARG A 91 -5.61 -11.77 -19.21
N MET A 92 -5.62 -12.02 -17.90
CA MET A 92 -6.22 -13.24 -17.32
C MET A 92 -7.76 -13.19 -17.24
N GLN A 93 -8.37 -12.00 -17.31
CA GLN A 93 -9.82 -11.82 -17.11
C GLN A 93 -10.66 -11.87 -18.39
N ILE A 94 -10.05 -12.09 -19.56
CA ILE A 94 -10.73 -12.34 -20.84
C ILE A 94 -10.70 -13.82 -21.20
#